data_AF-A0A6G3Y0L4-F1
#
_entry.id   AF-A0A6G3Y0L4-F1
#
_cell.length_a   1.000
_cell.length_b   1.000
_cell.length_c   1.000
_cell.angle_alpha   90.00
_cell.angle_beta   90.00
_cell.angle_gamma   90.00
#
_symmetry.space_group_name_H-M   'P 1'
#
loop_
_entity.id
_entity.type
_entity.pdbx_description
1 polymer ?
#
loop_
_entity_poly.entity_id
_entity_poly.type
_entity_poly.pdbx_seq_one_letter_code
_entity_poly.pdbx_strand_id
1 'polypeptide(L)'
;TRRTGAVAVVIAEPEIRIFSDPFFSQQIRGISKELTAHDTQLVLLLVEGPGDFDRIARYLSGGHVDGALAFSLHTDDPLPAITRRAGIPT
;
A
#
# COMPACT_ATOMS: atom_id res chain seq x y z
N THR A 1 -13.71 -17.37 5.02
CA THR A 1 -12.79 -16.47 4.28
C THR A 1 -11.47 -16.45 5.03
N ARG A 2 -10.34 -16.67 4.34
CA ARG A 2 -9.03 -16.71 5.01
C ARG A 2 -8.56 -15.26 5.17
N ARG A 3 -8.39 -14.80 6.41
CA ARG A 3 -7.68 -13.53 6.70
C ARG A 3 -6.18 -13.79 6.77
N THR A 4 -5.38 -12.93 6.16
CA THR A 4 -3.91 -13.00 6.22
C THR A 4 -3.33 -12.23 7.40
N GLY A 5 -4.09 -11.30 7.98
CA GLY A 5 -3.62 -10.42 9.05
C GLY A 5 -2.63 -9.37 8.55
N ALA A 6 -2.73 -8.96 7.28
CA ALA A 6 -1.83 -7.97 6.70
C ALA A 6 -2.57 -6.94 5.86
N VAL A 7 -2.12 -5.68 5.90
CA VAL A 7 -2.61 -4.59 5.05
C VAL A 7 -1.45 -4.03 4.25
N ALA A 8 -1.65 -3.89 2.93
CA ALA A 8 -0.69 -3.22 2.07
C ALA A 8 -0.78 -1.70 2.28
N VAL A 9 0.36 -1.04 2.45
CA VAL A 9 0.46 0.42 2.40
C VAL A 9 1.23 0.77 1.13
N VAL A 10 0.55 1.39 0.18
CA VAL A 10 1.10 1.72 -1.14
C VAL A 10 1.40 3.21 -1.22
N ILE A 11 2.64 3.54 -1.61
CA ILE A 11 3.08 4.92 -1.78
C ILE A 11 3.58 5.10 -3.22
N ALA A 12 2.92 5.99 -3.96
CA ALA A 12 3.22 6.30 -5.35
C ALA A 12 4.16 7.51 -5.49
N GLU A 13 5.33 7.42 -4.85
CA GLU A 13 6.32 8.49 -4.78
C GLU A 13 7.73 7.95 -4.95
N PRO A 14 8.69 8.74 -5.48
CA PRO A 14 10.09 8.34 -5.55
C PRO A 14 10.65 7.99 -4.17
N GLU A 15 11.41 6.89 -4.04
CA GLU A 15 12.01 6.45 -2.78
C GLU A 15 12.79 7.56 -2.07
N ILE A 16 13.56 8.34 -2.85
CA ILE A 16 14.33 9.47 -2.32
C ILE A 16 13.44 10.45 -1.57
N ARG A 17 12.22 10.72 -2.05
CA ARG A 17 11.25 11.61 -1.40
C ARG A 17 10.68 10.96 -0.14
N ILE A 18 10.31 9.69 -0.22
CA ILE A 18 9.73 8.93 0.90
C ILE A 18 10.67 8.93 2.11
N PHE A 19 11.97 8.77 1.88
CA PHE A 19 12.95 8.70 2.96
C PHE A 19 13.55 10.05 3.37
N SER A 20 13.39 11.11 2.56
CA SER A 20 13.89 12.45 2.89
C SER A 20 12.84 13.39 3.47
N ASP A 21 11.56 13.18 3.17
CA ASP A 21 10.47 14.03 3.63
C ASP A 21 9.84 13.45 4.93
N PRO A 22 9.91 14.18 6.06
CA PRO A 22 9.33 13.75 7.32
C PRO A 22 7.84 13.40 7.25
N PHE A 23 7.09 13.97 6.30
CA PHE A 23 5.68 13.66 6.08
C PHE A 23 5.44 12.14 5.98
N PHE A 24 6.17 11.44 5.09
CA PHE A 24 5.96 10.01 4.86
C PHE A 24 6.34 9.18 6.08
N SER A 25 7.48 9.47 6.72
CA SER A 25 7.90 8.74 7.92
C SER A 25 6.91 8.91 9.09
N GLN A 26 6.26 10.07 9.20
CA GLN A 26 5.20 10.31 10.19
C GLN A 26 3.93 9.53 9.86
N GLN A 27 3.51 9.50 8.59
CA GLN A 27 2.35 8.72 8.16
C GLN A 27 2.58 7.21 8.34
N ILE A 28 3.69 6.67 7.84
CA ILE A 28 4.05 5.25 7.98
C ILE A 28 4.08 4.85 9.45
N ARG A 29 4.67 5.68 10.31
CA ARG A 29 4.69 5.42 11.77
C ARG A 29 3.29 5.42 12.37
N GLY A 30 2.42 6.36 11.99
CA GLY A 30 1.03 6.41 12.46
C GLY A 30 0.25 5.16 12.04
N ILE A 31 0.29 4.82 10.75
CA ILE A 31 -0.38 3.64 10.20
C ILE A 31 0.15 2.36 10.84
N SER A 32 1.47 2.22 10.94
CA SER A 32 2.11 1.06 11.57
C SER A 32 1.65 0.86 13.02
N LYS A 33 1.56 1.94 13.80
CA LYS A 33 1.06 1.88 15.19
C LYS A 33 -0.39 1.40 15.25
N GLU A 34 -1.25 1.93 14.40
CA GLU A 34 -2.67 1.56 14.37
C GLU A 34 -2.84 0.09 13.98
N LEU A 35 -2.21 -0.34 12.88
CA LEU A 35 -2.26 -1.73 12.43
C LEU A 35 -1.72 -2.69 13.50
N THR A 36 -0.63 -2.33 14.17
CA THR A 36 -0.03 -3.13 15.26
C THR A 36 -0.98 -3.25 16.46
N ALA A 37 -1.67 -2.17 16.83
CA ALA A 37 -2.66 -2.20 17.92
C ALA A 37 -3.83 -3.16 17.63
N HIS A 38 -4.04 -3.49 16.35
CA HIS A 38 -5.06 -4.42 15.87
C HIS A 38 -4.49 -5.76 15.37
N ASP A 39 -3.28 -6.14 15.80
CA ASP A 39 -2.61 -7.39 15.42
C ASP A 39 -2.55 -7.61 13.89
N THR A 40 -2.37 -6.51 13.15
CA THR A 40 -2.32 -6.47 11.69
C THR A 40 -0.95 -6.02 11.23
N GLN A 41 -0.33 -6.79 10.33
CA GLN A 41 0.98 -6.52 9.76
C GLN A 41 0.89 -5.45 8.66
N LEU A 42 1.85 -4.53 8.65
CA LEU A 42 2.02 -3.58 7.56
C LEU A 42 2.92 -4.19 6.49
N VAL A 43 2.49 -4.15 5.22
CA VAL A 43 3.34 -4.46 4.06
C VAL A 43 3.52 -3.19 3.24
N LEU A 44 4.73 -2.63 3.23
CA LEU A 44 5.02 -1.42 2.45
C LEU A 44 5.31 -1.79 0.98
N LEU A 45 4.59 -1.17 0.06
CA LEU A 45 4.78 -1.31 -1.39
C LEU A 45 5.10 0.07 -1.98
N LEU A 46 6.27 0.20 -2.59
CA LEU A 46 6.74 1.44 -3.21
C LEU A 46 6.60 1.33 -4.73
N VAL A 47 6.19 2.43 -5.36
CA VAL A 47 6.10 2.57 -6.82
C VAL A 47 7.18 3.56 -7.26
N GLU A 48 8.18 3.09 -7.98
CA GLU A 48 9.20 3.94 -8.59
C GLU A 48 8.88 4.28 -10.05
N GLY A 49 8.11 3.43 -10.73
CA GLY A 49 7.70 3.69 -12.10
C GLY A 49 6.55 2.80 -12.60
N PRO A 50 6.15 2.96 -13.88
CA PRO A 50 4.97 2.30 -14.43
C PRO A 50 5.01 0.76 -14.34
N GLY A 51 6.20 0.15 -14.37
CA GLY A 51 6.37 -1.31 -14.27
C GLY A 51 6.03 -1.89 -12.89
N ASP A 52 6.00 -1.08 -11.84
CA ASP A 52 5.67 -1.55 -10.49
C ASP A 52 4.19 -1.83 -10.33
N PHE A 53 3.32 -1.18 -11.10
CA PHE A 53 1.88 -1.38 -11.01
C PHE A 53 1.45 -2.80 -11.36
N ASP A 54 2.07 -3.45 -12.35
CA ASP A 54 1.78 -4.85 -12.69
C ASP A 54 2.24 -5.81 -11.59
N ARG A 55 3.37 -5.50 -10.95
CA ARG A 55 3.88 -6.26 -9.80
C ARG A 55 2.96 -6.11 -8.60
N ILE A 56 2.53 -4.89 -8.28
CA ILE A 56 1.58 -4.59 -7.20
C ILE A 56 0.24 -5.26 -7.48
N ALA A 57 -0.28 -5.17 -8.70
CA ALA A 57 -1.53 -5.83 -9.07
C ALA A 57 -1.49 -7.34 -8.84
N ARG A 58 -0.39 -8.01 -9.23
CA ARG A 58 -0.18 -9.43 -8.95
C ARG A 58 -0.09 -9.72 -7.45
N TYR A 59 0.63 -8.89 -6.69
CA TYR A 59 0.77 -9.06 -5.25
C TYR A 59 -0.57 -8.97 -4.52
N LEU A 60 -1.37 -7.93 -4.83
CA LEU A 60 -2.68 -7.69 -4.24
C LEU A 60 -3.69 -8.78 -4.62
N SER A 61 -3.67 -9.23 -5.88
CA SER A 61 -4.55 -10.30 -6.37
C SER A 61 -4.17 -11.69 -5.82
N GLY A 62 -2.96 -11.86 -5.28
CA GLY A 62 -2.48 -13.12 -4.71
C GLY A 62 -3.08 -13.47 -3.34
N GLY A 63 -3.88 -12.58 -2.75
CA GLY A 63 -4.49 -12.83 -1.44
C GLY A 63 -3.48 -12.84 -0.29
N HIS A 64 -2.41 -12.05 -0.41
CA HIS A 64 -1.39 -11.88 0.64
C HIS A 64 -1.79 -10.85 1.70
N VAL A 65 -2.74 -9.96 1.37
CA VAL A 65 -3.23 -8.88 2.23
C VAL A 65 -4.75 -8.90 2.28
N ASP A 66 -5.30 -8.48 3.41
CA ASP A 66 -6.74 -8.36 3.65
C ASP A 66 -7.32 -7.03 3.13
N GLY A 67 -6.47 -6.06 2.79
CA GLY A 67 -6.84 -4.74 2.31
C GLY A 67 -5.60 -3.93 1.89
N ALA A 68 -5.84 -2.74 1.34
CA ALA A 68 -4.78 -1.79 1.03
C ALA A 68 -5.13 -0.38 1.50
N LEU A 69 -4.11 0.41 1.78
CA LEU A 69 -4.17 1.85 2.04
C LEU A 69 -3.23 2.51 1.03
N ALA A 70 -3.75 3.40 0.20
CA ALA A 70 -2.95 4.16 -0.75
C ALA A 70 -2.98 5.64 -0.37
N PHE A 71 -1.82 6.27 -0.23
CA PHE A 71 -1.72 7.71 0.03
C PHE A 71 -0.59 8.35 -0.78
N SER A 72 -0.71 9.65 -1.02
CA SER A 72 0.01 10.37 -2.08
C SER A 72 -0.38 9.92 -3.50
N LEU A 73 -1.67 9.62 -3.70
CA LEU A 73 -2.20 9.32 -5.03
C LEU A 73 -2.32 10.60 -5.87
N HIS A 74 -1.85 10.52 -7.09
CA HIS A 74 -2.05 11.50 -8.14
C HIS A 74 -3.30 11.14 -8.96
N THR A 75 -3.93 12.13 -9.61
CA THR A 75 -5.20 11.98 -10.33
C THR A 75 -5.21 10.83 -11.35
N ASP A 76 -4.07 10.57 -11.97
CA ASP A 76 -3.93 9.57 -13.05
C ASP A 76 -3.33 8.24 -12.58
N ASP A 77 -3.27 8.00 -11.26
CA ASP A 77 -2.71 6.75 -10.74
C ASP A 77 -3.62 5.55 -11.05
N PRO A 78 -3.05 4.42 -11.53
CA PRO A 78 -3.83 3.21 -11.80
C PRO A 78 -4.20 2.44 -10.52
N LEU A 79 -3.66 2.82 -9.35
CA LEU A 79 -3.85 2.10 -8.08
C LEU A 79 -5.32 1.88 -7.68
N PRO A 80 -6.21 2.89 -7.74
CA PRO A 80 -7.63 2.68 -7.42
C PRO A 80 -8.32 1.66 -8.34
N ALA A 81 -7.90 1.57 -9.60
CA ALA A 81 -8.42 0.58 -10.54
C ALA A 81 -7.85 -0.82 -10.26
N ILE A 82 -6.58 -0.90 -9.85
CA ILE A 82 -5.90 -2.14 -9.47
C ILE A 82 -6.55 -2.74 -8.21
N THR A 83 -6.75 -1.96 -7.16
CA THR A 83 -7.28 -2.46 -5.89
C THR A 83 -8.72 -2.94 -6.03
N ARG A 84 -9.53 -2.19 -6.79
CA ARG A 84 -10.90 -2.59 -7.15
C ARG A 84 -10.94 -3.91 -7.91
N ARG A 85 -10.02 -4.12 -8.85
CA ARG A 85 -9.92 -5.36 -9.63
C ARG A 85 -9.45 -6.54 -8.78
N ALA A 86 -8.56 -6.29 -7.82
CA ALA A 86 -8.11 -7.29 -6.86
C ALA A 86 -9.21 -7.67 -5.84
N GLY A 87 -10.31 -6.90 -5.76
CA GLY A 87 -11.43 -7.19 -4.88
C GLY A 87 -11.12 -6.96 -3.40
N ILE A 88 -10.07 -6.19 -3.09
CA ILE A 88 -9.68 -5.87 -1.72
C ILE A 88 -10.26 -4.51 -1.30
N PRO A 89 -10.62 -4.34 -0.02
CA PRO A 89 -10.95 -3.03 0.53
C PRO A 89 -9.79 -2.03 0.33
N THR A 90 -10.13 -0.79 -0.02
CA THR A 90 -9.20 0.34 -0.13
C THR A 90 -9.78 1.59 0.49
#